data_AF-A0A5P9GS10-F1
#
_entry.id   AF-A0A5P9GS10-F1
#
_cell.length_a   1.000
_cell.length_b   1.000
_cell.length_c   1.000
_cell.angle_alpha   90.00
_cell.angle_beta   90.00
_cell.angle_gamma   90.00
#
_symmetry.space_group_name_H-M   'P 1'
#
loop_
_entity.id
_entity.type
_entity.pdbx_description
1 polymer ?
#
loop_
_entity_poly.entity_id
_entity_poly.type
_entity_poly.pdbx_seq_one_letter_code
_entity_poly.pdbx_strand_id
1 'polypeptide(L)'
;MKREATLSNLLNQTFAELGANTQLVAIYLAITIPLSAVAAFYQGGETTIAGFDFGFTIGENLLALGALAVIVVLAAVIASVVLQFWLYAGMVRRSTELNLSRFWPWIGIYILATLGITFGFLFLIVPGIIIAIRWLIVLPLVIEGKLPAMDTFGESWELTRGRSWSIFGAAVILFIGLAVIGSVLGGVSSLVGGISSIPAAVVSGFAEALSTAVFTAFAVGAYRLLRDDTEELAEVFG
;
A
#
# COMPACT_ATOMS: atom_id res chain seq x y z
N MET A 1 23.18 4.33 18.08
CA MET A 1 22.17 5.21 18.71
C MET A 1 20.80 4.60 18.46
N LYS A 2 20.27 3.95 19.51
CA LYS A 2 18.87 3.63 19.82
C LYS A 2 17.82 3.96 18.75
N ARG A 3 17.02 2.98 18.33
CA ARG A 3 15.76 3.26 17.65
C ARG A 3 14.65 2.34 18.16
N GLU A 4 14.22 2.56 19.41
CA GLU A 4 12.93 2.01 19.86
C GLU A 4 11.85 2.35 18.82
N ALA A 5 10.89 1.45 18.56
CA ALA A 5 9.74 1.71 17.69
C ALA A 5 8.75 2.77 18.25
N THR A 6 9.26 3.98 18.43
CA THR A 6 8.55 5.20 18.75
C THR A 6 7.99 5.78 17.46
N LEU A 7 6.86 6.47 17.56
CA LEU A 7 6.20 7.14 16.44
C LEU A 7 7.17 7.93 15.55
N SER A 8 8.07 8.72 16.14
CA SER A 8 9.06 9.50 15.38
C SER A 8 10.04 8.62 14.60
N ASN A 9 10.48 7.50 15.17
CA ASN A 9 11.41 6.58 14.50
C ASN A 9 10.71 5.84 13.35
N LEU A 10 9.44 5.48 13.51
CA LEU A 10 8.64 4.89 12.42
C LEU A 10 8.47 5.85 11.24
N LEU A 11 8.14 7.12 11.51
CA LEU A 11 8.03 8.14 10.45
C LEU A 11 9.38 8.41 9.79
N ASN A 12 10.44 8.60 10.58
CA ASN A 12 11.79 8.81 10.05
C ASN A 12 12.26 7.63 9.21
N GLN A 13 11.99 6.39 9.64
CA GLN A 13 12.33 5.20 8.87
C GLN A 13 11.53 5.16 7.57
N THR A 14 10.24 5.51 7.58
CA THR A 14 9.39 5.57 6.38
C THR A 14 9.95 6.55 5.34
N PHE A 15 10.31 7.76 5.77
CA PHE A 15 10.92 8.75 4.87
C PHE A 15 12.32 8.33 4.42
N ALA A 16 13.10 7.67 5.29
CA ALA A 16 14.38 7.09 4.90
C ALA A 16 14.21 5.99 3.85
N GLU A 17 13.18 5.14 3.95
CA GLU A 17 12.87 4.13 2.93
C GLU A 17 12.44 4.78 1.61
N LEU A 18 11.62 5.82 1.64
CA LEU A 18 11.25 6.57 0.42
C LEU A 18 12.48 7.21 -0.23
N GLY A 19 13.36 7.82 0.58
CA GLY A 19 14.60 8.44 0.11
C GLY A 19 15.60 7.43 -0.46
N ALA A 20 15.79 6.31 0.22
CA ALA A 20 16.70 5.23 -0.20
C ALA A 20 16.22 4.53 -1.48
N ASN A 21 14.91 4.48 -1.72
CA ASN A 21 14.29 3.80 -2.85
C ASN A 21 13.68 4.79 -3.88
N THR A 22 14.20 6.02 -3.98
CA THR A 22 13.68 7.06 -4.88
C THR A 22 13.55 6.60 -6.33
N GLN A 23 14.52 5.84 -6.84
CA GLN A 23 14.46 5.29 -8.20
C GLN A 23 13.28 4.32 -8.39
N LEU A 24 13.04 3.42 -7.42
CA LEU A 24 11.91 2.48 -7.46
C LEU A 24 10.58 3.23 -7.42
N VAL A 25 10.46 4.19 -6.52
CA VAL A 25 9.26 5.02 -6.39
C VAL A 25 9.02 5.82 -7.67
N ALA A 26 10.06 6.43 -8.26
CA ALA A 26 9.94 7.20 -9.49
C ALA A 26 9.48 6.34 -10.67
N ILE A 27 10.04 5.14 -10.83
CA ILE A 27 9.61 4.18 -11.88
C ILE A 27 8.16 3.74 -11.63
N TYR A 28 7.81 3.40 -10.39
CA TYR A 28 6.45 3.01 -10.03
C TYR A 28 5.43 4.10 -10.35
N LEU A 29 5.72 5.36 -9.95
CA LEU A 29 4.88 6.51 -10.26
C LEU A 29 4.76 6.74 -11.77
N ALA A 30 5.88 6.70 -12.50
CA ALA A 30 5.91 6.95 -13.94
C ALA A 30 5.04 5.96 -14.74
N ILE A 31 4.89 4.72 -14.27
CA ILE A 31 4.07 3.70 -14.94
C ILE A 31 2.62 3.71 -14.41
N THR A 32 2.42 3.89 -13.11
CA THR A 32 1.08 3.82 -12.50
C THR A 32 0.21 5.03 -12.86
N ILE A 33 0.79 6.21 -13.08
CA ILE A 33 0.04 7.42 -13.44
C ILE A 33 -0.64 7.28 -14.82
N PRO A 34 0.05 6.89 -15.91
CA PRO A 34 -0.62 6.59 -17.17
C PRO A 34 -1.66 5.48 -17.06
N LEU A 35 -1.38 4.40 -16.32
CA LEU A 35 -2.30 3.28 -16.16
C LEU A 35 -3.61 3.70 -15.46
N SER A 36 -3.49 4.48 -14.39
CA SER A 36 -4.66 5.02 -13.67
C SER A 36 -5.43 6.03 -14.52
N ALA A 37 -4.76 6.85 -15.33
CA ALA A 37 -5.42 7.76 -16.26
C ALA A 37 -6.23 7.00 -17.34
N VAL A 38 -5.71 5.89 -17.85
CA VAL A 38 -6.44 4.99 -18.77
C VAL A 38 -7.67 4.41 -18.07
N ALA A 39 -7.52 3.89 -16.86
CA ALA A 39 -8.63 3.33 -16.10
C ALA A 39 -9.72 4.37 -15.81
N ALA A 40 -9.35 5.60 -15.44
CA ALA A 40 -10.25 6.71 -15.15
C ALA A 40 -11.04 7.16 -16.40
N PHE A 41 -10.41 7.15 -17.58
CA PHE A 41 -11.06 7.48 -18.85
C PHE A 41 -12.26 6.55 -19.14
N TYR A 42 -12.09 5.25 -18.88
CA TYR A 42 -13.14 4.26 -19.11
C TYR A 42 -14.23 4.23 -18.03
N GLN A 43 -13.91 4.65 -16.81
CA GLN A 43 -14.82 4.62 -15.66
C GLN A 43 -15.65 5.91 -15.51
N GLY A 44 -15.42 6.92 -16.35
CA GLY A 44 -16.24 8.14 -16.38
C GLY A 44 -16.11 9.04 -15.16
N GLY A 45 -15.07 8.86 -14.34
CA GLY A 45 -14.84 9.65 -13.13
C GLY A 45 -15.81 9.37 -11.99
N GLU A 46 -16.52 8.22 -12.01
CA GLU A 46 -17.32 7.80 -10.87
C GLU A 46 -16.42 7.65 -9.63
N THR A 47 -16.74 8.42 -8.61
CA THR A 47 -16.09 8.33 -7.30
C THR A 47 -16.87 7.30 -6.50
N THR A 48 -16.24 6.16 -6.20
CA THR A 48 -16.84 5.15 -5.33
C THR A 48 -17.21 5.77 -3.98
N ILE A 49 -18.51 5.86 -3.70
CA ILE A 49 -19.03 6.17 -2.36
C ILE A 49 -18.59 5.04 -1.43
N ALA A 50 -18.12 5.36 -0.22
CA ALA A 50 -17.65 4.44 0.82
C ALA A 50 -18.30 3.05 0.76
N GLY A 51 -17.63 2.16 0.02
CA GLY A 51 -18.07 0.82 -0.34
C GLY A 51 -16.82 -0.05 -0.46
N PHE A 52 -17.02 -1.36 -0.43
CA PHE A 52 -15.91 -2.31 -0.53
C PHE A 52 -15.47 -2.43 -2.00
N ASP A 53 -14.41 -1.72 -2.36
CA ASP A 53 -13.79 -1.77 -3.69
C ASP A 53 -12.51 -2.61 -3.63
N PHE A 54 -12.37 -3.55 -4.57
CA PHE A 54 -11.17 -4.38 -4.74
C PHE A 54 -10.09 -3.67 -5.58
N GLY A 55 -10.23 -2.37 -5.82
CA GLY A 55 -9.37 -1.59 -6.70
C GLY A 55 -9.74 -1.74 -8.17
N PHE A 56 -10.94 -2.27 -8.46
CA PHE A 56 -11.50 -2.28 -9.80
C PHE A 56 -13.03 -2.28 -9.73
N THR A 57 -13.65 -1.42 -10.53
CA THR A 57 -15.10 -1.35 -10.65
C THR A 57 -15.51 -1.67 -12.10
N ILE A 58 -16.35 -2.69 -12.27
CA ILE A 58 -16.99 -2.97 -13.57
C ILE A 58 -18.37 -2.32 -13.54
N GLY A 59 -18.41 -1.05 -13.94
CA GLY A 59 -19.66 -0.27 -14.03
C GLY A 59 -20.37 -0.44 -15.38
N GLU A 60 -21.62 0.02 -15.44
CA GLU A 60 -22.42 0.02 -16.67
C GLU A 60 -21.72 0.80 -17.81
N ASN A 61 -21.00 1.87 -17.47
CA ASN A 61 -20.22 2.68 -18.41
C ASN A 61 -19.14 1.85 -19.13
N LEU A 62 -18.40 1.02 -18.39
CA LEU A 62 -17.35 0.17 -18.94
C LEU A 62 -17.94 -0.93 -19.83
N LEU A 63 -19.06 -1.52 -19.41
CA LEU A 63 -19.76 -2.56 -20.18
C LEU A 63 -20.35 -2.01 -21.47
N ALA A 64 -20.87 -0.77 -21.46
CA ALA A 64 -21.42 -0.10 -22.63
C ALA A 64 -20.38 0.17 -23.72
N LEU A 65 -19.11 0.31 -23.37
CA LEU A 65 -17.98 0.48 -24.30
C LEU A 65 -17.54 -0.84 -24.97
N GLY A 66 -18.10 -1.97 -24.52
CA GLY A 66 -17.89 -3.29 -25.10
C GLY A 66 -16.68 -4.05 -24.55
N ALA A 67 -16.53 -5.29 -25.02
CA ALA A 67 -15.56 -6.25 -24.47
C ALA A 67 -14.09 -5.78 -24.54
N LEU A 68 -13.71 -5.00 -25.55
CA LEU A 68 -12.35 -4.48 -25.67
C LEU A 68 -11.99 -3.51 -24.53
N ALA A 69 -12.91 -2.63 -24.13
CA ALA A 69 -12.69 -1.70 -23.01
C ALA A 69 -12.50 -2.47 -21.70
N VAL A 70 -13.31 -3.50 -21.47
CA VAL A 70 -13.20 -4.40 -20.31
C VAL A 70 -11.82 -5.07 -20.30
N ILE A 71 -11.35 -5.62 -21.43
CA ILE A 71 -10.04 -6.27 -21.52
C ILE A 71 -8.91 -5.29 -21.21
N VAL A 72 -8.97 -4.06 -21.73
CA VAL A 72 -7.95 -3.03 -21.47
C VAL A 72 -7.89 -2.67 -19.99
N VAL A 73 -9.05 -2.47 -19.35
CA VAL A 73 -9.11 -2.16 -17.90
C VAL A 73 -8.60 -3.34 -17.07
N LEU A 74 -8.99 -4.58 -17.40
CA LEU A 74 -8.48 -5.77 -16.71
C LEU A 74 -6.95 -5.90 -16.86
N ALA A 75 -6.40 -5.62 -18.05
CA ALA A 75 -4.96 -5.61 -18.26
C ALA A 75 -4.27 -4.52 -17.42
N ALA A 76 -4.86 -3.33 -17.30
CA ALA A 76 -4.35 -2.24 -16.46
C ALA A 76 -4.37 -2.61 -14.97
N VAL A 77 -5.43 -3.29 -14.50
CA VAL A 77 -5.53 -3.80 -13.12
C VAL A 77 -4.50 -4.88 -12.84
N ILE A 78 -4.30 -5.82 -13.77
CA ILE A 78 -3.25 -6.83 -13.61
C ILE A 78 -1.87 -6.16 -13.56
N ALA A 79 -1.62 -5.17 -14.42
CA ALA A 79 -0.38 -4.42 -14.42
C ALA A 79 -0.16 -3.64 -13.10
N SER A 80 -1.20 -3.01 -12.54
CA SER A 80 -1.10 -2.28 -11.27
C SER A 80 -0.77 -3.20 -10.10
N VAL A 81 -1.39 -4.39 -10.04
CA VAL A 81 -1.08 -5.41 -9.01
C VAL A 81 0.36 -5.90 -9.12
N VAL A 82 0.85 -6.15 -10.34
CA VAL A 82 2.25 -6.56 -10.57
C VAL A 82 3.22 -5.45 -10.19
N LEU A 83 2.92 -4.20 -10.52
CA LEU A 83 3.74 -3.03 -10.15
C LEU A 83 3.76 -2.81 -8.65
N GLN A 84 2.63 -3.00 -7.96
CA GLN A 84 2.55 -2.91 -6.51
C GLN A 84 3.42 -3.99 -5.86
N PHE A 85 3.34 -5.24 -6.31
CA PHE A 85 4.24 -6.29 -5.84
C PHE A 85 5.71 -5.93 -6.11
N TRP A 86 6.03 -5.45 -7.30
CA TRP A 86 7.40 -5.06 -7.66
C TRP A 86 7.93 -3.96 -6.75
N LEU A 87 7.11 -2.95 -6.43
CA LEU A 87 7.49 -1.89 -5.48
C LEU A 87 7.76 -2.45 -4.08
N TYR A 88 6.84 -3.28 -3.56
CA TYR A 88 7.01 -3.93 -2.27
C TYR A 88 8.28 -4.80 -2.23
N ALA A 89 8.45 -5.67 -3.22
CA ALA A 89 9.58 -6.58 -3.31
C ALA A 89 10.90 -5.82 -3.47
N GLY A 90 10.90 -4.77 -4.29
CA GLY A 90 12.06 -3.93 -4.53
C GLY A 90 12.49 -3.17 -3.27
N MET A 91 11.54 -2.58 -2.53
CA MET A 91 11.85 -1.89 -1.27
C MET A 91 12.38 -2.84 -0.20
N VAL A 92 11.78 -4.03 -0.05
CA VAL A 92 12.24 -5.03 0.92
C VAL A 92 13.64 -5.53 0.58
N ARG A 93 13.88 -5.91 -0.68
CA ARG A 93 15.13 -6.53 -1.16
C ARG A 93 16.21 -5.51 -1.53
N ARG A 94 15.90 -4.20 -1.56
CA ARG A 94 16.76 -3.14 -2.11
C ARG A 94 17.27 -3.48 -3.52
N SER A 95 16.38 -3.96 -4.37
CA SER A 95 16.69 -4.36 -5.75
C SER A 95 15.66 -3.82 -6.74
N THR A 96 16.10 -3.47 -7.93
CA THR A 96 15.24 -3.06 -9.06
C THR A 96 14.84 -4.24 -9.94
N GLU A 97 15.42 -5.42 -9.71
CA GLU A 97 15.18 -6.59 -10.54
C GLU A 97 13.76 -7.15 -10.34
N LEU A 98 13.09 -7.44 -11.46
CA LEU A 98 11.80 -8.10 -11.47
C LEU A 98 11.96 -9.58 -11.08
N ASN A 99 11.67 -9.90 -9.82
CA ASN A 99 11.70 -11.28 -9.32
C ASN A 99 10.34 -11.68 -8.73
N LEU A 100 9.60 -12.48 -9.50
CA LEU A 100 8.23 -12.94 -9.20
C LEU A 100 8.15 -14.23 -8.38
N SER A 101 9.26 -14.76 -7.88
CA SER A 101 9.31 -16.05 -7.13
C SER A 101 8.37 -16.12 -5.91
N ARG A 102 7.94 -14.97 -5.37
CA ARG A 102 7.03 -14.86 -4.22
C ARG A 102 5.72 -14.13 -4.54
N PHE A 103 5.42 -13.91 -5.82
CA PHE A 103 4.21 -13.20 -6.24
C PHE A 103 2.93 -13.99 -5.87
N TRP A 104 2.89 -15.30 -6.10
CA TRP A 104 1.73 -16.14 -5.76
C TRP A 104 1.42 -16.17 -4.26
N PRO A 105 2.41 -16.47 -3.38
CA PRO A 105 2.20 -16.37 -1.94
C PRO A 105 1.79 -14.97 -1.49
N TRP A 106 2.40 -13.92 -2.06
CA TRP A 106 2.07 -12.54 -1.73
C TRP A 106 0.61 -12.20 -2.08
N ILE A 107 0.11 -12.60 -3.24
CA ILE A 107 -1.31 -12.43 -3.60
C ILE A 107 -2.23 -13.14 -2.62
N GLY A 108 -1.94 -14.41 -2.30
CA GLY A 108 -2.77 -15.19 -1.39
C GLY A 108 -2.88 -14.52 -0.02
N ILE A 109 -1.75 -14.05 0.50
CA ILE A 109 -1.69 -13.36 1.78
C ILE A 109 -2.30 -11.96 1.73
N TYR A 110 -2.13 -11.22 0.63
CA TYR A 110 -2.79 -9.94 0.42
C TYR A 110 -4.32 -10.09 0.46
N ILE A 111 -4.88 -11.09 -0.23
CA ILE A 111 -6.32 -11.38 -0.23
C ILE A 111 -6.78 -11.79 1.18
N LEU A 112 -6.06 -12.67 1.87
CA LEU A 112 -6.43 -13.08 3.23
C LEU A 112 -6.37 -11.92 4.22
N ALA A 113 -5.34 -11.08 4.15
CA ALA A 113 -5.17 -9.92 5.01
C ALA A 113 -6.29 -8.91 4.78
N THR A 114 -6.59 -8.58 3.52
CA THR A 114 -7.67 -7.65 3.16
C THR A 114 -9.03 -8.18 3.59
N LEU A 115 -9.32 -9.47 3.39
CA LEU A 115 -10.56 -10.09 3.88
C LEU A 115 -10.66 -10.04 5.41
N GLY A 116 -9.61 -10.42 6.14
CA GLY A 116 -9.65 -10.41 7.60
C GLY A 116 -9.76 -9.01 8.19
N ILE A 117 -9.11 -8.01 7.59
CA ILE A 117 -9.30 -6.59 7.96
C ILE A 117 -10.74 -6.15 7.68
N THR A 118 -11.28 -6.49 6.51
CA THR A 118 -12.65 -6.14 6.10
C THR A 118 -13.68 -6.75 7.05
N PHE A 119 -13.56 -8.04 7.36
CA PHE A 119 -14.42 -8.69 8.36
C PHE A 119 -14.25 -8.06 9.74
N GLY A 120 -13.03 -7.68 10.11
CA GLY A 120 -12.75 -6.91 11.32
C GLY A 120 -13.59 -5.65 11.38
N PHE A 121 -13.54 -4.81 10.34
CA PHE A 121 -14.32 -3.58 10.24
C PHE A 121 -15.83 -3.81 10.13
N LEU A 122 -16.27 -4.89 9.48
CA LEU A 122 -17.69 -5.25 9.35
C LEU A 122 -18.33 -5.58 10.69
N PHE A 123 -17.60 -6.28 11.57
CA PHE A 123 -18.09 -6.59 12.91
C PHE A 123 -18.01 -5.37 13.83
N LEU A 124 -16.87 -4.68 13.89
CA LEU A 124 -16.64 -3.51 14.75
C LEU A 124 -15.42 -2.68 14.27
N ILE A 125 -15.48 -1.34 14.37
CA ILE A 125 -14.37 -0.46 13.95
C ILE A 125 -13.06 -0.75 14.72
N VAL A 126 -13.14 -0.96 16.03
CA VAL A 126 -11.94 -1.14 16.89
C VAL A 126 -11.19 -2.44 16.56
N PRO A 127 -11.84 -3.63 16.48
CA PRO A 127 -11.20 -4.85 15.98
C PRO A 127 -10.59 -4.72 14.58
N GLY A 128 -11.25 -4.04 13.65
CA GLY A 128 -10.70 -3.79 12.30
C GLY A 128 -9.36 -3.05 12.34
N ILE A 129 -9.27 -1.99 13.15
CA ILE A 129 -8.03 -1.22 13.35
C ILE A 129 -6.94 -2.08 13.98
N ILE A 130 -7.27 -2.87 15.00
CA ILE A 130 -6.29 -3.74 15.68
C ILE A 130 -5.70 -4.75 14.69
N ILE A 131 -6.54 -5.40 13.89
CA ILE A 131 -6.08 -6.37 12.88
C ILE A 131 -5.18 -5.67 11.84
N ALA A 132 -5.59 -4.51 11.33
CA ALA A 132 -4.78 -3.76 10.35
C ALA A 132 -3.40 -3.39 10.88
N ILE A 133 -3.30 -2.93 12.14
CA ILE A 133 -2.02 -2.62 12.78
C ILE A 133 -1.17 -3.88 12.94
N ARG A 134 -1.79 -4.98 13.42
CA ARG A 134 -1.07 -6.23 13.70
C ARG A 134 -0.62 -6.94 12.44
N TRP A 135 -1.25 -6.69 11.30
CA TRP A 135 -0.89 -7.29 10.01
C TRP A 135 -0.11 -6.35 9.08
N LEU A 136 0.31 -5.18 9.57
CA LEU A 136 1.05 -4.19 8.78
C LEU A 136 2.31 -4.76 8.11
N ILE A 137 3.03 -5.65 8.81
CA ILE A 137 4.32 -6.19 8.34
C ILE A 137 4.21 -7.60 7.73
N VAL A 138 3.00 -8.11 7.53
CA VAL A 138 2.78 -9.43 6.93
C VAL A 138 3.34 -9.49 5.50
N LEU A 139 3.06 -8.48 4.68
CA LEU A 139 3.53 -8.44 3.28
C LEU A 139 5.07 -8.44 3.16
N PRO A 140 5.85 -7.62 3.90
CA PRO A 140 7.30 -7.71 3.86
C PRO A 140 7.85 -9.05 4.38
N LEU A 141 7.22 -9.67 5.39
CA LEU A 141 7.60 -11.01 5.88
C LEU A 141 7.46 -12.10 4.80
N VAL A 142 6.37 -12.07 4.03
CA VAL A 142 6.17 -13.03 2.92
C VAL A 142 7.24 -12.90 1.84
N ILE A 143 7.67 -11.67 1.55
CA ILE A 143 8.67 -11.38 0.52
C ILE A 143 10.07 -11.82 0.96
N GLU A 144 10.37 -11.65 2.25
CA GLU A 144 11.60 -12.14 2.85
C GLU A 144 11.67 -13.68 2.73
N GLY A 145 10.55 -14.36 2.96
CA GLY A 145 10.41 -15.77 2.65
C GLY A 145 11.12 -16.73 3.61
N LYS A 146 11.44 -16.27 4.83
CA LYS A 146 11.99 -17.09 5.92
C LYS A 146 10.97 -18.05 6.54
N LEU A 147 9.68 -17.71 6.44
CA LEU A 147 8.57 -18.46 7.01
C LEU A 147 7.60 -18.94 5.90
N PRO A 148 6.84 -20.02 6.14
CA PRO A 148 5.67 -20.35 5.34
C PRO A 148 4.69 -19.17 5.30
N ALA A 149 3.99 -18.99 4.17
CA ALA A 149 3.16 -17.80 3.95
C ALA A 149 2.12 -17.59 5.07
N MET A 150 1.49 -18.65 5.56
CA MET A 150 0.47 -18.53 6.60
C MET A 150 1.02 -18.17 7.98
N ASP A 151 2.24 -18.59 8.29
CA ASP A 151 2.85 -18.35 9.60
C ASP A 151 3.26 -16.87 9.76
N THR A 152 3.38 -16.14 8.64
CA THR A 152 3.69 -14.70 8.66
C THR A 152 2.64 -13.84 9.39
N PHE A 153 1.39 -14.31 9.49
CA PHE A 153 0.36 -13.61 10.27
C PHE A 153 0.63 -13.68 11.77
N GLY A 154 1.06 -14.84 12.27
CA GLY A 154 1.43 -15.03 13.66
C GLY A 154 2.67 -14.22 14.02
N GLU A 155 3.70 -14.32 13.18
CA GLU A 155 4.95 -13.57 13.35
C GLU A 155 4.70 -12.04 13.37
N SER A 156 3.91 -11.53 12.42
CA SER A 156 3.54 -10.12 12.40
C SER A 156 2.83 -9.68 13.68
N TRP A 157 1.99 -10.55 14.25
CA TRP A 157 1.26 -10.27 15.49
C TRP A 157 2.18 -10.19 16.71
N GLU A 158 3.21 -11.04 16.75
CA GLU A 158 4.21 -11.06 17.82
C GLU A 158 5.13 -9.85 17.75
N LEU A 159 5.69 -9.56 16.56
CA LEU A 159 6.58 -8.43 16.33
C LEU A 159 5.90 -7.07 16.59
N THR A 160 4.60 -6.96 16.33
CA THR A 160 3.84 -5.71 16.56
C THR A 160 3.29 -5.59 17.99
N ARG A 161 3.46 -6.62 18.83
CA ARG A 161 2.96 -6.64 20.21
C ARG A 161 3.69 -5.59 21.05
N GLY A 162 2.95 -4.87 21.89
CA GLY A 162 3.50 -3.82 22.77
C GLY A 162 3.77 -2.47 22.06
N ARG A 163 3.73 -2.42 20.73
CA ARG A 163 4.02 -1.19 19.93
C ARG A 163 2.84 -0.70 19.10
N SER A 164 1.66 -1.31 19.27
CA SER A 164 0.47 -1.04 18.46
C SER A 164 0.04 0.44 18.48
N TRP A 165 0.21 1.13 19.62
CA TRP A 165 -0.10 2.56 19.73
C TRP A 165 0.84 3.46 18.92
N SER A 166 2.15 3.17 18.92
CA SER A 166 3.12 3.90 18.11
C SER A 166 2.86 3.70 16.62
N ILE A 167 2.57 2.46 16.21
CA ILE A 167 2.24 2.11 14.82
C ILE A 167 0.94 2.80 14.39
N PHE A 168 -0.10 2.77 15.24
CA PHE A 168 -1.35 3.46 14.99
C PHE A 168 -1.15 4.97 14.83
N GLY A 169 -0.44 5.62 15.76
CA GLY A 169 -0.19 7.06 15.69
C GLY A 169 0.59 7.46 14.45
N ALA A 170 1.61 6.68 14.07
CA ALA A 170 2.35 6.91 12.83
C ALA A 170 1.46 6.74 11.59
N ALA A 171 0.65 5.67 11.53
CA ALA A 171 -0.29 5.43 10.44
C ALA A 171 -1.31 6.57 10.29
N VAL A 172 -1.86 7.07 11.39
CA VAL A 172 -2.81 8.19 11.41
C VAL A 172 -2.16 9.48 10.90
N ILE A 173 -0.93 9.78 11.32
CA ILE A 173 -0.21 10.97 10.85
C ILE A 173 0.07 10.89 9.35
N LEU A 174 0.52 9.74 8.86
CA LEU A 174 0.73 9.52 7.42
C LEU A 174 -0.58 9.66 6.65
N PHE A 175 -1.66 9.05 7.16
CA PHE A 175 -2.99 9.14 6.54
C PHE A 175 -3.47 10.59 6.45
N ILE A 176 -3.38 11.37 7.53
CA ILE A 176 -3.79 12.78 7.53
C ILE A 176 -2.91 13.59 6.57
N GLY A 177 -1.58 13.39 6.60
CA GLY A 177 -0.66 14.09 5.70
C GLY A 177 -0.97 13.82 4.22
N LEU A 178 -1.21 12.56 3.87
CA LEU A 178 -1.60 12.16 2.52
C LEU A 178 -2.98 12.68 2.13
N ALA A 179 -3.96 12.66 3.05
CA ALA A 179 -5.30 13.19 2.81
C ALA A 179 -5.26 14.71 2.54
N VAL A 180 -4.41 15.47 3.24
CA VAL A 180 -4.20 16.89 2.98
C VAL A 180 -3.57 17.10 1.60
N ILE A 181 -2.51 16.35 1.26
CA ILE A 181 -1.88 16.43 -0.06
C ILE A 181 -2.90 16.09 -1.17
N GLY A 182 -3.63 15.00 -1.02
CA GLY A 182 -4.67 14.58 -1.96
C GLY A 182 -5.79 15.62 -2.12
N SER A 183 -6.22 16.24 -1.02
CA SER A 183 -7.26 17.29 -1.05
C SER A 183 -6.77 18.55 -1.76
N VAL A 184 -5.52 18.96 -1.54
CA VAL A 184 -4.91 20.10 -2.24
C VAL A 184 -4.80 19.81 -3.73
N LEU A 185 -4.31 18.62 -4.09
CA LEU A 185 -4.19 18.18 -5.49
C LEU A 185 -5.55 18.11 -6.19
N GLY A 186 -6.57 17.54 -5.54
CA GLY A 186 -7.94 17.50 -6.04
C GLY A 186 -8.58 18.89 -6.16
N GLY A 187 -8.30 19.79 -5.21
CA GLY A 187 -8.73 21.18 -5.28
C GLY A 187 -8.15 21.89 -6.50
N VAL A 188 -6.84 21.74 -6.75
CA VAL A 188 -6.17 22.32 -7.92
C VAL A 188 -6.71 21.75 -9.23
N SER A 189 -6.92 20.44 -9.31
CA SER A 189 -7.44 19.82 -10.55
C SER A 189 -8.85 20.30 -10.90
N SER A 190 -9.70 20.53 -9.88
CA SER A 190 -11.05 21.07 -10.09
C SER A 190 -11.05 22.48 -10.69
N LEU A 191 -10.02 23.29 -10.42
CA LEU A 191 -9.89 24.67 -10.92
C LEU A 191 -9.34 24.74 -12.35
N VAL A 192 -8.54 23.75 -12.78
CA VAL A 192 -7.77 23.82 -14.04
C VAL A 192 -8.47 23.11 -15.21
N GLY A 193 -9.30 22.09 -14.98
CA GLY A 193 -9.84 21.28 -16.08
C GLY A 193 -11.25 20.71 -15.89
N GLY A 194 -11.92 20.97 -14.78
CA GLY A 194 -13.15 20.26 -14.43
C GLY A 194 -12.89 18.81 -14.01
N ILE A 195 -13.85 18.24 -13.28
CA ILE A 195 -13.73 16.98 -12.50
C ILE A 195 -13.49 15.74 -13.37
N SER A 196 -13.68 15.83 -14.69
CA SER A 196 -13.67 14.71 -15.64
C SER A 196 -12.65 14.87 -16.78
N SER A 197 -11.59 15.66 -16.58
CA SER A 197 -10.56 15.91 -17.59
C SER A 197 -9.32 15.02 -17.40
N ILE A 198 -8.58 14.74 -18.48
CA ILE A 198 -7.32 13.98 -18.43
C ILE A 198 -6.33 14.56 -17.39
N PRO A 199 -6.16 15.89 -17.25
CA PRO A 199 -5.35 16.45 -16.17
C PRO A 199 -5.82 16.08 -14.76
N ALA A 200 -7.13 16.03 -14.52
CA ALA A 200 -7.67 15.63 -13.23
C ALA A 200 -7.36 14.15 -12.92
N ALA A 201 -7.49 13.27 -13.92
CA ALA A 201 -7.16 11.85 -13.79
C ALA A 201 -5.67 11.61 -13.52
N VAL A 202 -4.78 12.39 -14.14
CA VAL A 202 -3.33 12.33 -13.88
C VAL A 202 -3.01 12.75 -12.45
N VAL A 203 -3.66 13.81 -11.96
CA VAL A 203 -3.45 14.32 -10.59
C VAL A 203 -3.97 13.34 -9.54
N SER A 204 -5.14 12.74 -9.75
CA SER A 204 -5.67 11.71 -8.84
C SER A 204 -4.82 10.45 -8.86
N GLY A 205 -4.39 10.00 -10.04
CA GLY A 205 -3.50 8.85 -10.19
C GLY A 205 -2.15 9.05 -9.52
N PHE A 206 -1.61 10.28 -9.57
CA PHE A 206 -0.40 10.63 -8.82
C PHE A 206 -0.62 10.56 -7.30
N ALA A 207 -1.72 11.11 -6.79
CA ALA A 207 -2.03 11.10 -5.37
C ALA A 207 -2.20 9.66 -4.83
N GLU A 208 -2.89 8.80 -5.59
CA GLU A 208 -3.08 7.39 -5.27
C GLU A 208 -1.75 6.62 -5.27
N ALA A 209 -0.97 6.74 -6.35
CA ALA A 209 0.30 6.05 -6.47
C ALA A 209 1.31 6.53 -5.40
N LEU A 210 1.32 7.82 -5.08
CA LEU A 210 2.13 8.36 -3.98
C LEU A 210 1.70 7.78 -2.64
N SER A 211 0.40 7.73 -2.36
CA SER A 211 -0.14 7.16 -1.12
C SER A 211 0.27 5.70 -0.96
N THR A 212 0.11 4.90 -2.01
CA THR A 212 0.54 3.49 -2.03
C THR A 212 2.04 3.36 -1.78
N ALA A 213 2.87 4.20 -2.39
CA ALA A 213 4.32 4.18 -2.16
C ALA A 213 4.70 4.53 -0.71
N VAL A 214 4.05 5.53 -0.11
CA VAL A 214 4.28 5.93 1.28
C VAL A 214 3.85 4.83 2.25
N PHE A 215 2.67 4.22 2.06
CA PHE A 215 2.22 3.11 2.92
C PHE A 215 3.06 1.83 2.75
N THR A 216 3.57 1.58 1.55
CA THR A 216 4.54 0.51 1.29
C THR A 216 5.83 0.77 2.07
N ALA A 217 6.38 1.98 1.97
CA ALA A 217 7.58 2.38 2.70
C ALA A 217 7.37 2.33 4.22
N PHE A 218 6.19 2.69 4.71
CA PHE A 218 5.82 2.56 6.11
C PHE A 218 5.83 1.10 6.58
N ALA A 219 5.20 0.21 5.81
CA ALA A 219 5.18 -1.22 6.13
C ALA A 219 6.60 -1.82 6.13
N VAL A 220 7.44 -1.50 5.15
CA VAL A 220 8.84 -1.96 5.07
C VAL A 220 9.70 -1.36 6.18
N GLY A 221 9.52 -0.07 6.48
CA GLY A 221 10.24 0.62 7.54
C GLY A 221 9.87 0.09 8.93
N ALA A 222 8.57 -0.13 9.18
CA ALA A 222 8.10 -0.76 10.41
C ALA A 222 8.63 -2.18 10.55
N TYR A 223 8.63 -2.96 9.47
CA TYR A 223 9.21 -4.30 9.45
C TYR A 223 10.69 -4.32 9.86
N ARG A 224 11.52 -3.46 9.28
CA ARG A 224 12.94 -3.37 9.63
C ARG A 224 13.15 -2.96 11.08
N LEU A 225 12.43 -1.93 11.53
CA LEU A 225 12.57 -1.41 12.88
C LEU A 225 12.15 -2.43 13.96
N LEU A 226 11.06 -3.15 13.73
CA LEU A 226 10.55 -4.15 14.68
C LEU A 226 11.44 -5.39 14.72
N ARG A 227 12.05 -5.77 13.59
CA ARG A 227 12.95 -6.91 13.52
C ARG A 227 14.28 -6.63 14.24
N ASP A 228 14.88 -5.47 13.96
CA ASP A 228 16.13 -5.06 14.60
C ASP A 228 15.99 -5.03 16.13
N ASP A 229 14.87 -4.50 16.65
CA ASP A 229 14.56 -4.45 18.08
C ASP A 229 14.48 -5.85 18.72
N THR A 230 14.04 -6.88 17.99
CA THR A 230 13.94 -8.26 18.52
C THR A 230 15.26 -9.02 18.51
N GLU A 231 16.10 -8.84 17.49
CA GLU A 231 17.40 -9.50 17.40
C GLU A 231 18.36 -9.00 18.50
N GLU A 232 18.32 -7.71 18.85
CA GLU A 232 19.12 -7.14 19.95
C GLU A 232 18.75 -7.73 21.32
N LEU A 233 17.45 -7.93 21.60
CA LEU A 233 17.01 -8.54 22.86
C LEU A 233 17.50 -10.00 22.97
N ALA A 234 17.52 -10.74 21.86
CA ALA A 234 18.03 -12.10 21.84
C ALA A 234 19.54 -12.16 22.14
N GLU A 235 20.34 -11.18 21.66
CA GLU A 235 21.78 -11.11 21.94
C GLU A 235 22.11 -10.72 23.39
N VAL A 236 21.30 -9.88 24.03
CA VAL A 236 21.55 -9.45 25.42
C VAL A 236 21.19 -10.54 26.43
N PHE A 237 20.20 -11.38 26.11
CA PHE A 237 19.67 -12.40 27.01
C PHE A 237 20.03 -13.85 26.64
N GLY A 238 20.79 -14.06 25.56
CA GLY A 238 21.29 -15.38 25.12
C GLY A 238 22.74 -15.63 25.49
#